data_AF-A0A972E7G7-F1
#
_entry.id   AF-A0A972E7G7-F1
#
_cell.length_a   1.000
_cell.length_b   1.000
_cell.length_c   1.000
_cell.angle_alpha   90.00
_cell.angle_beta   90.00
_cell.angle_gamma   90.00
#
_symmetry.space_group_name_H-M   'P 1'
#
loop_
_entity.id
_entity.type
_entity.pdbx_description
1 polymer ?
#
loop_
_entity_poly.entity_id
_entity_poly.type
_entity_poly.pdbx_seq_one_letter_code
_entity_poly.pdbx_strand_id
1 'polypeptide(L)'
;MEELGVPGFFVGDLNSYRSLETKVYSTCLAYFDDAWVDYPLSEQMCTFHDYGGLQGNPTATNPNEPIDYIYSTRGDFAVTNFTILHEGMTGTNESTFDSDYFFIHATFNYLS
;
A
#
# COMPACT_ATOMS: atom_id res chain seq x y z
N MET A 1 -11.40 4.33 17.74
CA MET A 1 -9.98 4.48 18.07
C MET A 1 -9.74 5.87 18.65
N GLU A 2 -10.08 6.93 17.91
CA GLU A 2 -10.04 8.31 18.40
C GLU A 2 -10.83 8.55 19.70
N GLU A 3 -12.11 8.16 19.76
CA GLU A 3 -12.94 8.32 20.98
C GLU A 3 -12.35 7.62 22.22
N LEU A 4 -11.60 6.54 22.01
CA LEU A 4 -10.99 5.75 23.08
C LEU A 4 -9.54 6.18 23.37
N GLY A 5 -8.98 7.12 22.60
CA GLY A 5 -7.58 7.53 22.70
C GLY A 5 -6.59 6.38 22.45
N VAL A 6 -6.96 5.40 21.63
CA VAL A 6 -6.13 4.21 21.38
C VAL A 6 -5.44 4.34 20.02
N PRO A 7 -4.09 4.32 19.97
CA PRO A 7 -3.36 4.25 18.71
C PRO A 7 -3.59 2.89 18.05
N GLY A 8 -3.62 2.85 16.73
CA GLY A 8 -3.77 1.60 16.00
C GLY A 8 -3.42 1.70 14.54
N PHE A 9 -3.55 0.57 13.88
CA PHE A 9 -3.27 0.41 12.46
C PHE A 9 -4.52 -0.08 11.72
N PHE A 10 -4.69 0.40 10.50
CA PHE A 10 -5.67 -0.13 9.55
C PHE A 10 -4.89 -0.61 8.32
N VAL A 11 -4.99 -1.90 8.01
CA VAL A 11 -4.16 -2.57 7.02
C VAL A 11 -5.00 -3.46 6.12
N GLY A 12 -4.74 -3.43 4.82
CA GLY A 12 -5.36 -4.34 3.87
C GLY A 12 -5.44 -3.81 2.45
N ASP A 13 -6.11 -4.61 1.62
CA ASP A 13 -6.38 -4.34 0.21
C ASP A 13 -7.66 -3.51 0.06
N LEU A 14 -7.55 -2.28 -0.48
CA LEU A 14 -8.70 -1.44 -0.81
C LEU A 14 -9.23 -1.68 -2.23
N ASN A 15 -8.61 -2.60 -2.99
CA ASN A 15 -8.94 -2.98 -4.36
C ASN A 15 -8.98 -1.80 -5.34
N SER A 16 -8.28 -0.72 -5.02
CA SER A 16 -8.36 0.51 -5.81
C SER A 16 -7.15 1.42 -5.59
N TYR A 17 -6.74 2.07 -6.68
CA TYR A 17 -5.66 3.04 -6.66
C TYR A 17 -6.08 4.29 -5.90
N ARG A 18 -5.12 4.89 -5.20
CA ARG A 18 -5.28 6.18 -4.51
C ARG A 18 -5.93 7.24 -5.40
N SER A 19 -5.51 7.33 -6.66
CA SER A 19 -6.02 8.32 -7.62
C SER A 19 -7.46 8.06 -8.09
N LEU A 20 -7.96 6.82 -7.97
CA LEU A 20 -9.31 6.44 -8.43
C LEU A 20 -10.33 6.38 -7.29
N GLU A 21 -9.97 5.86 -6.10
CA GLU A 21 -10.88 5.69 -4.95
C GLU A 21 -10.92 6.92 -4.03
N THR A 22 -11.20 8.09 -4.61
CA THR A 22 -11.03 9.36 -3.86
C THR A 22 -11.84 9.43 -2.57
N LYS A 23 -13.01 8.78 -2.47
CA LYS A 23 -13.87 8.85 -1.26
C LYS A 23 -13.34 8.02 -0.10
N VAL A 24 -13.06 6.73 -0.30
CA VAL A 24 -12.59 5.85 0.79
C VAL A 24 -11.21 6.29 1.23
N TYR A 25 -10.30 6.49 0.27
CA TYR A 25 -8.95 6.94 0.55
C TYR A 25 -8.91 8.28 1.30
N SER A 26 -9.68 9.30 0.86
CA SER A 26 -9.75 10.57 1.58
C SER A 26 -10.36 10.46 2.97
N THR A 27 -11.31 9.54 3.16
CA THR A 27 -11.89 9.25 4.47
C THR A 27 -10.85 8.63 5.40
N CYS A 28 -10.04 7.69 4.92
CA CYS A 28 -8.92 7.13 5.68
C CYS A 28 -7.94 8.23 6.10
N LEU A 29 -7.56 9.13 5.17
CA LEU A 29 -6.65 10.24 5.46
C LEU A 29 -7.20 11.30 6.43
N ALA A 30 -8.50 11.31 6.72
CA ALA A 30 -9.05 12.17 7.76
C ALA A 30 -8.61 11.72 9.17
N TYR A 31 -8.42 10.42 9.36
CA TYR A 31 -8.17 9.80 10.66
C TYR A 31 -6.80 9.12 10.78
N PHE A 32 -6.15 8.85 9.66
CA PHE A 32 -4.93 8.06 9.60
C PHE A 32 -3.87 8.69 8.70
N ASP A 33 -2.61 8.41 9.01
CA ASP A 33 -1.47 8.66 8.13
C ASP A 33 -1.17 7.40 7.31
N ASP A 34 -0.88 7.59 6.03
CA ASP A 34 -0.53 6.52 5.08
C ASP A 34 0.99 6.29 5.05
N ALA A 35 1.41 5.04 5.25
CA ALA A 35 2.83 4.68 5.25
C ALA A 35 3.52 4.83 3.88
N TRP A 36 2.75 4.84 2.78
CA TRP A 36 3.28 4.96 1.43
C TRP A 36 3.56 6.41 1.02
N VAL A 37 3.04 7.42 1.74
CA VAL A 37 3.03 8.83 1.27
C VAL A 37 4.42 9.38 0.91
N ASP A 38 5.45 8.95 1.64
CA ASP A 38 6.84 9.37 1.45
C ASP A 38 7.69 8.30 0.74
N TYR A 39 7.06 7.27 0.17
CA TYR A 39 7.76 6.20 -0.54
C TYR A 39 8.46 6.75 -1.81
N PRO A 40 9.77 6.49 -2.01
CA PRO A 40 10.54 7.10 -3.08
C PRO A 40 9.94 6.87 -4.46
N LEU A 41 9.76 7.94 -5.25
CA LEU A 41 9.18 7.87 -6.61
C LEU A 41 9.86 6.84 -7.52
N SER A 42 11.16 6.59 -7.32
CA SER A 42 11.94 5.60 -8.07
C SER A 42 11.61 4.14 -7.73
N GLU A 43 10.94 3.90 -6.60
CA GLU A 43 10.61 2.58 -6.08
C GLU A 43 9.09 2.31 -6.09
N GLN A 44 8.29 3.33 -6.43
CA GLN A 44 6.83 3.25 -6.50
C GLN A 44 6.37 2.26 -7.57
N MET A 45 5.50 1.33 -7.14
CA MET A 45 4.92 0.28 -7.98
C MET A 45 3.56 -0.16 -7.42
N CYS A 46 2.78 -0.83 -8.26
CA CYS A 46 1.55 -1.50 -7.89
C CYS A 46 1.87 -2.72 -7.02
N THR A 47 1.08 -2.92 -5.98
CA THR A 47 1.21 -4.05 -5.05
C THR A 47 0.55 -5.31 -5.60
N PHE A 48 -0.25 -5.22 -6.66
CA PHE A 48 -0.75 -6.38 -7.38
C PHE A 48 0.11 -6.66 -8.62
N HIS A 49 0.63 -7.89 -8.70
CA HIS A 49 1.39 -8.40 -9.83
C HIS A 49 0.42 -8.52 -11.03
N ASP A 50 0.80 -7.92 -12.16
CA ASP A 50 0.04 -8.00 -13.41
C ASP A 50 -1.41 -7.44 -13.37
N TYR A 51 -1.66 -6.35 -12.63
CA TYR A 51 -2.97 -5.67 -12.65
C TYR A 51 -3.26 -5.22 -14.09
N GLY A 52 -4.15 -5.94 -14.77
CA GLY A 52 -4.50 -5.73 -16.17
C GLY A 52 -4.21 -6.92 -17.10
N GLY A 53 -3.13 -7.69 -16.93
CA GLY A 53 -2.82 -8.80 -17.83
C GLY A 53 -3.78 -9.98 -17.70
N LEU A 54 -4.08 -10.41 -16.47
CA LEU A 54 -5.04 -11.48 -16.16
C LEU A 54 -6.50 -11.17 -16.55
N GLN A 55 -6.87 -9.89 -16.64
CA GLN A 55 -8.21 -9.46 -17.09
C GLN A 55 -8.28 -9.16 -18.59
N GLY A 56 -7.22 -9.43 -19.36
CA GLY A 56 -7.16 -9.07 -20.79
C GLY A 56 -7.21 -7.55 -21.03
N ASN A 57 -6.81 -6.77 -20.04
CA ASN A 57 -6.88 -5.33 -20.00
C ASN A 57 -5.45 -4.75 -19.86
N PRO A 58 -4.63 -4.79 -20.93
CA PRO A 58 -3.18 -4.52 -20.92
C PRO A 58 -2.80 -3.04 -20.65
N THR A 59 -3.65 -2.30 -19.96
CA THR A 59 -3.54 -0.87 -19.74
C THR A 59 -4.03 -0.50 -18.34
N ALA A 60 -3.36 -0.98 -17.29
CA ALA A 60 -3.44 -0.26 -16.02
C ALA A 60 -2.68 1.06 -16.18
N THR A 61 -3.40 2.18 -16.16
CA THR A 61 -2.86 3.53 -16.36
C THR A 61 -2.02 4.04 -15.18
N ASN A 62 -1.97 3.30 -14.07
CA ASN A 62 -1.30 3.68 -12.81
C ASN A 62 -0.48 2.51 -12.20
N PRO A 63 0.51 1.93 -12.90
CA PRO A 63 1.29 0.80 -12.40
C PRO A 63 2.22 1.17 -11.24
N ASN A 64 2.26 2.45 -10.85
CA ASN A 64 3.12 3.00 -9.81
C ASN A 64 2.36 3.30 -8.51
N GLU A 65 1.05 3.02 -8.43
CA GLU A 65 0.25 3.23 -7.22
C GLU A 65 -0.12 1.89 -6.58
N PRO A 66 -0.06 1.76 -5.24
CA PRO A 66 -0.47 0.54 -4.55
C PRO A 66 -2.01 0.41 -4.54
N ILE A 67 -2.48 -0.81 -4.29
CA ILE A 67 -3.88 -1.08 -3.90
C ILE A 67 -3.97 -1.68 -2.48
N ASP A 68 -2.83 -2.06 -1.90
CA ASP A 68 -2.66 -2.46 -0.52
C ASP A 68 -2.07 -1.32 0.30
N TYR A 69 -2.62 -1.10 1.49
CA TYR A 69 -2.29 0.06 2.31
C TYR A 69 -1.98 -0.32 3.76
N ILE A 70 -1.05 0.42 4.36
CA ILE A 70 -0.79 0.41 5.79
C ILE A 70 -1.04 1.83 6.32
N TYR A 71 -2.09 1.98 7.11
CA TYR A 71 -2.45 3.22 7.78
C TYR A 71 -2.16 3.12 9.27
N SER A 72 -1.77 4.25 9.87
CA SER A 72 -1.55 4.38 11.32
C SER A 72 -2.35 5.56 11.87
N THR A 73 -2.72 5.54 13.15
CA THR A 73 -3.42 6.68 13.79
C THR A 73 -2.65 7.97 13.54
N ARG A 74 -3.36 8.99 13.06
CA ARG A 74 -2.76 10.24 12.61
C ARG A 74 -1.95 10.92 13.73
N GLY A 75 -0.69 11.24 13.44
CA GLY A 75 0.22 11.93 14.34
C GLY A 75 0.83 11.08 15.46
N ASP A 76 0.41 9.83 15.64
CA ASP A 76 0.91 8.96 16.70
C ASP A 76 2.19 8.22 16.30
N PHE A 77 2.46 8.12 14.99
CA PHE A 77 3.57 7.36 14.44
C PHE A 77 4.34 8.13 13.37
N ALA A 78 5.67 7.94 13.33
CA ALA A 78 6.50 8.31 12.20
C ALA A 78 6.90 7.06 11.43
N VAL A 79 6.66 7.07 10.12
CA VAL A 79 7.10 6.01 9.20
C VAL A 79 8.61 6.16 9.02
N THR A 80 9.38 5.14 9.37
CA THR A 80 10.84 5.14 9.18
C THR A 80 11.26 4.39 7.93
N ASN A 81 10.41 3.45 7.49
CA ASN A 81 10.64 2.65 6.29
C ASN A 81 9.29 2.18 5.75
N PHE A 82 9.16 2.18 4.44
CA PHE A 82 8.10 1.50 3.70
C PHE A 82 8.75 0.81 2.50
N THR A 83 8.39 -0.44 2.23
CA THR A 83 8.91 -1.19 1.09
C THR A 83 7.85 -2.13 0.53
N ILE A 84 7.86 -2.29 -0.79
CA ILE A 84 7.12 -3.32 -1.49
C ILE A 84 8.11 -4.47 -1.73
N LEU A 85 7.82 -5.63 -1.17
CA LEU A 85 8.72 -6.78 -1.23
C LEU A 85 8.56 -7.49 -2.58
N HIS A 86 9.38 -7.07 -3.54
CA HIS A 86 9.40 -7.60 -4.91
C HIS A 86 10.78 -8.16 -5.33
N GLU A 87 11.81 -8.07 -4.48
CA GLU A 87 13.16 -8.53 -4.80
C GLU A 87 13.26 -10.07 -4.84
N GLY A 88 14.09 -10.59 -5.76
CA GLY A 88 14.20 -12.03 -6.02
C GLY A 88 13.20 -12.58 -7.05
N MET A 89 12.35 -11.71 -7.61
CA MET A 89 11.26 -12.07 -8.53
C MET A 89 11.53 -11.75 -10.01
N THR A 90 12.78 -11.47 -10.39
CA THR A 90 13.13 -11.21 -11.80
C THR A 90 13.23 -12.53 -12.59
N GLY A 91 12.24 -12.79 -13.45
CA GLY A 91 12.24 -13.93 -14.37
C GLY A 91 11.64 -15.23 -13.83
N THR A 92 10.92 -15.18 -12.71
CA THR A 92 10.22 -16.32 -12.13
C THR A 92 8.83 -16.51 -12.75
N ASN A 93 8.50 -17.76 -13.07
CA ASN A 93 7.21 -18.19 -13.61
C ASN A 93 6.10 -17.87 -12.60
N GLU A 94 4.93 -17.38 -13.02
CA GLU A 94 3.86 -16.95 -12.08
C GLU A 94 3.44 -18.04 -11.09
N SER A 95 3.64 -19.32 -11.46
CA SER A 95 3.41 -20.48 -10.59
C SER A 95 4.32 -20.58 -9.37
N THR A 96 5.32 -19.71 -9.22
CA THR A 96 6.20 -19.64 -8.05
C THR A 96 5.88 -18.47 -7.12
N PHE A 97 4.86 -17.66 -7.43
CA PHE A 97 4.39 -16.64 -6.50
C PHE A 97 3.52 -17.27 -5.41
N ASP A 98 3.71 -16.81 -4.18
CA ASP A 98 2.83 -17.17 -3.06
C ASP A 98 1.45 -16.48 -3.17
N SER A 99 1.37 -15.40 -3.95
CA SER A 99 0.19 -14.58 -4.18
C SER A 99 0.32 -13.77 -5.48
N ASP A 100 -0.80 -13.40 -6.09
CA ASP A 100 -0.91 -12.37 -7.12
C ASP A 100 -0.66 -10.94 -6.57
N TYR A 101 -0.44 -10.82 -5.26
CA TYR A 101 -0.06 -9.59 -4.56
C TYR A 101 1.36 -9.65 -4.02
N PHE A 102 2.12 -8.58 -4.19
CA PHE A 102 3.35 -8.30 -3.46
C PHE A 102 3.05 -7.91 -2.02
N PHE A 103 3.85 -8.44 -1.09
CA PHE A 103 3.77 -8.02 0.31
C PHE A 103 4.27 -6.58 0.46
N ILE A 104 3.58 -5.82 1.30
CA ILE A 104 4.04 -4.51 1.76
C ILE A 104 4.51 -4.59 3.21
N HIS A 105 5.58 -3.87 3.51
CA HIS A 105 6.16 -3.83 4.85
C HIS A 105 6.48 -2.39 5.23
N ALA A 106 6.06 -2.00 6.43
CA ALA A 106 6.35 -0.68 6.99
C ALA A 106 6.88 -0.80 8.42
N THR A 107 7.81 0.07 8.77
CA THR A 107 8.35 0.22 10.11
C THR A 107 8.01 1.60 10.66
N PHE A 108 7.59 1.64 11.92
CA PHE A 108 7.09 2.84 12.57
C PHE A 108 7.80 3.08 13.89
N ASN A 109 8.07 4.35 14.19
CA ASN A 109 8.36 4.81 15.54
C ASN A 109 7.08 5.36 16.16
N TYR A 110 6.73 4.91 17.37
CA TYR A 110 5.67 5.52 18.16
C TYR A 110 6.16 6.83 18.78
N LEU A 111 5.39 7.91 18.67
CA LEU A 111 5.83 9.29 18.92
C LEU A 111 5.49 9.85 20.31
N SER A 112 4.99 9.00 21.23
CA SER A 112 4.54 9.35 22.60
C SER A 112 5.19 10.58 23.24
#